data_AF-A0A9N9I6F8-F1
#
_entry.id   AF-A0A9N9I6F8-F1
#
_cell.length_a   1.000
_cell.length_b   1.000
_cell.length_c   1.000
_cell.angle_alpha   90.00
_cell.angle_beta   90.00
_cell.angle_gamma   90.00
#
_symmetry.space_group_name_H-M   'P 1'
#
loop_
_entity.id
_entity.type
_entity.pdbx_description
1 polymer ?
#
loop_
_entity_poly.entity_id
_entity_poly.type
_entity_poly.pdbx_seq_one_letter_code
_entity_poly.pdbx_strand_id
1 'polypeptide(L)'
;MERLQRLFGAAAAGHQPGMDTPTVDNAEMVYISSLALLKMLKHGRAGVPMEVMGLMLGEFVDDYTVRVIDVFAMPQSGTGVSVEAVDPVFQTKMLDMLKQTGRPEMVVGWYHSHPGFGCWMSSSVKGK
;
A
#
# COMPACT_ATOMS: atom_id res chain seq x y z
N MET A 1 5.32 1.24 -56.83
CA MET A 1 6.11 0.50 -55.81
C MET A 1 6.55 1.36 -54.62
N GLU A 2 6.37 2.70 -54.63
CA GLU A 2 6.80 3.56 -53.51
C GLU A 2 5.85 3.62 -52.30
N ARG A 3 4.56 3.28 -52.46
CA ARG A 3 3.59 3.27 -51.33
C ARG A 3 3.79 2.09 -50.36
N LEU A 4 4.31 0.98 -50.84
CA LEU A 4 4.58 -0.20 -50.00
C LEU A 4 5.86 0.00 -49.17
N GLN A 5 6.85 0.72 -49.72
CA GLN A 5 8.10 1.03 -49.02
C GLN A 5 7.91 2.06 -47.87
N ARG A 6 6.92 2.95 -47.97
CA ARG A 6 6.51 3.85 -46.87
C ARG A 6 5.81 3.14 -45.71
N LEU A 7 5.12 2.02 -45.95
CA LEU A 7 4.49 1.22 -44.91
C LEU A 7 5.53 0.41 -44.11
N PHE A 8 6.61 -0.06 -44.75
CA PHE A 8 7.71 -0.73 -44.06
C PHE A 8 8.73 0.24 -43.42
N GLY A 9 8.81 1.50 -43.88
CA GLY A 9 9.64 2.54 -43.25
C GLY A 9 9.09 3.10 -41.93
N ALA A 10 7.80 2.90 -41.64
CA ALA A 10 7.16 3.35 -40.40
C ALA A 10 7.19 2.30 -39.28
N ALA A 11 7.45 1.02 -39.60
CA ALA A 11 7.54 -0.06 -38.62
C ALA A 11 8.93 -0.17 -37.95
N ALA A 12 9.89 0.64 -38.38
CA ALA A 12 11.26 0.69 -37.86
C ALA A 12 11.57 1.94 -37.02
N ALA A 13 10.54 2.62 -36.49
CA ALA A 13 10.69 3.45 -35.29
C ALA A 13 10.67 2.47 -34.10
N GLY A 14 11.75 1.74 -33.85
CA GLY A 14 12.88 2.33 -33.16
C GLY A 14 12.54 2.32 -31.67
N HIS A 15 12.70 1.16 -31.02
CA HIS A 15 12.98 1.14 -29.58
C HIS A 15 14.18 2.07 -29.40
N GLN A 16 13.95 3.26 -28.86
CA GLN A 16 15.00 4.22 -28.59
C GLN A 16 15.94 3.59 -27.56
N PRO A 17 17.19 3.27 -27.92
CA PRO A 17 18.15 2.76 -26.96
C PRO A 17 18.51 3.92 -26.02
N GLY A 18 18.19 3.78 -24.73
CA GLY A 18 18.47 4.80 -23.71
C GLY A 18 17.26 5.29 -22.91
N MET A 19 16.07 4.72 -23.10
CA MET A 19 15.01 4.86 -22.10
C MET A 19 15.18 3.78 -21.04
N ASP A 20 15.59 4.18 -19.84
CA ASP A 20 15.55 3.30 -18.67
C ASP A 20 14.12 2.82 -18.49
N THR A 21 13.92 1.53 -18.71
CA THR A 21 12.63 0.89 -18.50
C THR A 21 12.57 0.48 -17.04
N PRO A 22 11.50 0.83 -16.30
CA PRO A 22 11.33 0.34 -14.93
C PRO A 22 11.39 -1.19 -14.96
N THR A 23 12.41 -1.75 -14.32
CA THR A 23 12.60 -3.20 -14.20
C THR A 23 12.16 -3.59 -12.81
N VAL A 24 11.27 -4.58 -12.73
CA VAL A 24 10.86 -5.14 -11.44
C VAL A 24 12.05 -5.89 -10.87
N ASP A 25 12.55 -5.43 -9.72
CA ASP A 25 13.57 -6.13 -8.96
C ASP A 25 12.97 -6.78 -7.70
N ASN A 26 13.78 -7.04 -6.68
CA ASN A 26 13.31 -7.54 -5.38
C ASN A 26 14.00 -6.78 -4.23
N ALA A 27 14.46 -5.56 -4.50
CA ALA A 27 15.25 -4.75 -3.57
C ALA A 27 14.40 -3.73 -2.82
N GLU A 28 13.07 -3.75 -2.96
CA GLU A 28 12.18 -2.80 -2.34
C GLU A 28 12.29 -2.85 -0.81
N MET A 29 12.37 -1.68 -0.18
CA MET A 29 12.55 -1.52 1.25
C MET A 29 11.38 -0.78 1.89
N VAL A 30 10.97 -1.25 3.06
CA VAL A 30 9.97 -0.58 3.91
C VAL A 30 10.58 -0.24 5.26
N TYR A 31 10.75 1.05 5.53
CA TYR A 31 11.16 1.53 6.84
C TYR A 31 9.93 1.78 7.71
N ILE A 32 9.77 0.99 8.78
CA ILE A 32 8.65 1.13 9.73
C ILE A 32 9.16 1.80 10.99
N SER A 33 8.58 2.95 11.35
CA SER A 33 8.91 3.64 12.60
C SER A 33 8.55 2.80 13.83
N SER A 34 9.25 3.00 14.94
CA SER A 34 8.92 2.32 16.20
C SER A 34 7.53 2.68 16.71
N LEU A 35 7.05 3.90 16.44
CA LEU A 35 5.69 4.34 16.77
C LEU A 35 4.64 3.52 16.02
N ALA A 36 4.81 3.37 14.70
CA ALA A 36 3.93 2.59 13.85
C ALA A 36 3.88 1.14 14.32
N LEU A 37 5.04 0.51 14.55
CA LEU A 37 5.14 -0.87 15.02
C LEU A 37 4.40 -1.08 16.35
N LEU A 38 4.61 -0.21 17.34
CA LEU A 38 3.94 -0.33 18.64
C LEU A 38 2.41 -0.18 18.53
N LYS A 39 1.94 0.74 17.69
CA LYS A 39 0.51 0.92 17.43
C LYS A 39 -0.09 -0.32 16.74
N MET A 40 0.59 -0.87 15.73
CA MET A 40 0.17 -2.10 15.05
C MET A 40 0.07 -3.27 16.03
N LEU A 41 1.09 -3.50 16.87
CA LEU A 41 1.09 -4.60 17.85
C LEU A 41 -0.01 -4.43 18.91
N LYS A 42 -0.18 -3.21 19.44
CA LYS A 42 -1.25 -2.91 20.40
C LYS A 42 -2.63 -3.17 19.79
N HIS A 43 -2.83 -2.71 18.55
CA HIS A 43 -4.09 -2.88 17.83
C HIS A 43 -4.37 -4.36 17.52
N GLY A 44 -3.40 -5.07 16.94
CA GLY A 44 -3.51 -6.49 16.62
C GLY A 44 -3.80 -7.35 17.86
N ARG A 45 -3.18 -7.04 19.00
CA ARG A 45 -3.45 -7.74 20.26
C ARG A 45 -4.85 -7.46 20.81
N ALA A 46 -5.33 -6.22 20.71
CA ALA A 46 -6.66 -5.84 21.16
C ALA A 46 -7.78 -6.46 20.31
N GLY A 47 -7.49 -6.79 19.04
CA GLY A 47 -8.43 -7.42 18.11
C GLY A 47 -8.71 -8.90 18.38
N VAL A 48 -7.81 -9.62 19.06
CA VAL A 48 -7.91 -11.08 19.26
C VAL A 48 -9.24 -11.45 19.94
N PRO A 49 -10.02 -12.42 19.40
CA PRO A 49 -9.66 -13.39 18.36
C PRO A 49 -9.95 -12.96 16.91
N MET A 50 -10.44 -11.73 16.70
CA MET A 50 -10.84 -11.23 15.38
C MET A 50 -9.66 -10.61 14.63
N GLU A 51 -9.75 -10.62 13.30
CA GLU A 51 -8.82 -9.87 12.46
C GLU A 51 -9.14 -8.39 12.54
N VAL A 52 -8.11 -7.56 12.61
CA VAL A 52 -8.23 -6.10 12.60
C VAL A 52 -7.38 -5.52 11.49
N MET A 53 -7.72 -4.32 11.03
CA MET A 53 -7.02 -3.65 9.94
C MET A 53 -6.77 -2.17 10.22
N GLY A 54 -5.77 -1.59 9.55
CA GLY A 54 -5.51 -0.16 9.66
C GLY A 54 -4.73 0.38 8.47
N LEU A 55 -4.62 1.70 8.44
CA LEU A 55 -3.91 2.42 7.36
C LEU A 55 -2.53 2.88 7.82
N MET A 56 -1.58 2.79 6.91
CA MET A 56 -0.19 3.23 7.09
C MET A 56 -0.01 4.62 6.50
N LEU A 57 0.58 5.51 7.30
CA LEU A 57 0.85 6.90 6.97
C LEU A 57 2.34 7.14 6.83
N GLY A 58 2.72 7.83 5.77
CA GLY A 58 4.11 8.14 5.52
C GLY A 58 4.34 8.76 4.16
N GLU A 59 5.44 8.39 3.52
CA GLU A 59 5.84 8.89 2.21
C GLU A 59 6.55 7.82 1.38
N PHE A 60 6.49 8.01 0.06
CA PHE A 60 7.35 7.32 -0.89
C PHE A 60 8.63 8.14 -1.02
N VAL A 61 9.77 7.58 -0.60
CA VAL A 61 11.07 8.27 -0.66
C VAL A 61 11.60 8.26 -2.09
N ASP A 62 11.44 7.12 -2.76
CA ASP A 62 11.73 6.87 -4.17
C ASP A 62 10.87 5.68 -4.64
N ASP A 63 11.12 5.19 -5.86
CA ASP A 63 10.35 4.09 -6.47
C ASP A 63 10.51 2.74 -5.73
N TYR A 64 11.57 2.58 -4.93
CA TYR A 64 11.92 1.32 -4.26
C TYR A 64 11.78 1.40 -2.74
N THR A 65 11.52 2.58 -2.17
CA THR A 65 11.58 2.81 -0.73
C THR A 65 10.33 3.50 -0.21
N VAL A 66 9.62 2.81 0.70
CA VAL A 66 8.49 3.36 1.45
C VAL A 66 8.89 3.61 2.89
N ARG A 67 8.57 4.79 3.43
CA ARG A 67 8.78 5.11 4.84
C ARG A 67 7.44 5.25 5.54
N VAL A 68 7.13 4.35 6.46
CA VAL A 68 5.94 4.37 7.31
C VAL A 68 6.27 5.09 8.62
N ILE A 69 5.71 6.29 8.77
CA ILE A 69 5.95 7.18 9.91
C ILE A 69 4.95 6.90 11.03
N ASP A 70 3.68 6.69 10.69
CA ASP A 70 2.61 6.44 11.66
C ASP A 70 1.54 5.50 11.11
N VAL A 71 0.65 5.02 11.98
CA VAL A 71 -0.55 4.26 11.60
C VAL A 71 -1.75 4.71 12.41
N PHE A 72 -2.95 4.40 11.89
CA PHE A 72 -4.16 4.40 12.69
C PHE A 72 -5.02 3.16 12.43
N ALA A 73 -5.75 2.75 13.46
CA ALA A 73 -6.67 1.63 13.42
C ALA A 73 -7.97 2.04 12.72
N MET A 74 -8.46 1.21 11.83
CA MET A 74 -9.83 1.34 11.34
C MET A 74 -10.79 0.71 12.35
N PRO A 75 -12.00 1.25 12.54
CA PRO A 75 -12.94 0.75 13.53
C PRO A 75 -13.53 -0.64 13.18
N GLN A 76 -13.23 -1.15 12.00
CA GLN A 76 -13.75 -2.42 11.50
C GLN A 76 -12.99 -3.61 12.09
N SER A 77 -13.75 -4.57 12.60
CA SER A 77 -13.24 -5.89 12.99
C SER A 77 -13.78 -6.91 12.00
N GLY A 78 -12.91 -7.62 11.29
CA GLY A 78 -13.30 -8.65 10.33
C GLY A 78 -13.70 -9.93 11.06
N THR A 79 -14.83 -10.53 10.69
CA THR A 79 -14.99 -11.99 10.85
C THR A 79 -14.06 -12.67 9.86
N GLY A 80 -13.46 -13.81 10.20
CA GLY A 80 -12.28 -14.44 9.54
C GLY A 80 -12.39 -14.81 8.04
N VAL A 81 -13.33 -14.22 7.30
CA VAL A 81 -13.56 -14.39 5.87
C VAL A 81 -13.59 -13.05 5.12
N SER A 82 -13.74 -11.91 5.81
CA SER A 82 -13.66 -10.58 5.20
C SER A 82 -13.36 -9.47 6.22
N VAL A 83 -12.26 -8.75 6.02
CA VAL A 83 -12.09 -7.40 6.56
C VAL A 83 -13.12 -6.51 5.86
N GLU A 84 -14.01 -5.80 6.56
CA GLU A 84 -14.97 -4.90 5.90
C GLU A 84 -14.23 -3.82 5.09
N ALA A 85 -14.83 -3.34 3.99
CA ALA A 85 -14.18 -2.37 3.11
C ALA A 85 -13.90 -1.06 3.88
N VAL A 86 -12.71 -0.47 3.67
CA VAL A 86 -12.29 0.81 4.26
C VAL A 86 -13.41 1.83 4.15
N ASP A 87 -13.90 2.35 5.28
CA ASP A 87 -14.89 3.44 5.29
C ASP A 87 -14.23 4.75 4.82
N PRO A 88 -14.57 5.26 3.62
CA PRO A 88 -13.94 6.47 3.07
C PRO A 88 -14.27 7.72 3.89
N VAL A 89 -15.42 7.73 4.59
CA VAL A 89 -15.83 8.85 5.45
C VAL A 89 -14.93 8.89 6.69
N PHE A 90 -14.72 7.73 7.32
CA PHE A 90 -13.82 7.63 8.47
C PHE A 90 -12.38 7.97 8.08
N GLN A 91 -11.89 7.43 6.97
CA GLN A 91 -10.54 7.70 6.48
C GLN A 91 -10.33 9.21 6.26
N THR A 92 -11.22 9.86 5.51
CA THR A 92 -11.09 11.30 5.19
C THR A 92 -11.10 12.14 6.46
N LYS A 93 -12.07 11.89 7.36
CA LYS A 93 -12.18 12.61 8.63
C LYS A 93 -10.93 12.42 9.50
N MET A 94 -10.38 11.21 9.57
CA MET A 94 -9.18 10.94 10.36
C MET A 94 -7.96 11.64 9.78
N LEU A 95 -7.78 11.62 8.46
CA LEU A 95 -6.70 12.36 7.78
C LEU A 95 -6.80 13.87 8.03
N ASP A 96 -8.01 14.43 8.00
CA ASP A 96 -8.22 15.86 8.28
C ASP A 96 -7.91 16.21 9.73
N MET A 97 -8.29 15.35 10.68
CA MET A 97 -7.93 15.51 12.10
C MET A 97 -6.42 15.43 12.31
N LEU A 98 -5.73 14.50 11.65
CA LEU A 98 -4.28 14.36 11.76
C LEU A 98 -3.55 15.57 11.20
N LYS A 99 -3.98 16.09 10.04
CA LYS A 99 -3.45 17.33 9.46
C LYS A 99 -3.52 18.50 10.44
N GLN A 100 -4.63 18.64 11.17
CA GLN A 100 -4.80 19.70 12.18
C GLN A 100 -3.80 19.57 13.36
N THR A 101 -3.25 18.39 13.60
CA THR A 101 -2.23 18.13 14.64
C THR A 101 -0.79 18.23 14.14
N GLY A 102 -0.57 18.70 12.91
CA GLY A 102 0.77 18.76 12.31
C GLY A 102 1.29 17.43 11.79
N ARG A 103 0.39 16.49 11.46
CA ARG A 103 0.70 15.19 10.83
C ARG A 103 0.12 15.16 9.41
N PRO A 104 0.80 15.73 8.41
CA PRO A 104 0.29 15.88 7.06
C PRO A 104 0.53 14.65 6.15
N GLU A 105 1.00 13.53 6.72
CA GLU A 105 1.37 12.33 5.98
C GLU A 105 0.19 11.74 5.19
N MET A 106 0.51 11.16 4.03
CA MET A 106 -0.47 10.49 3.17
C MET A 106 -0.55 8.99 3.45
N VAL A 107 -1.62 8.36 2.98
CA VAL A 107 -1.76 6.90 3.05
C VAL A 107 -0.81 6.26 2.04
N VAL A 108 0.08 5.39 2.52
CA VAL A 108 1.06 4.64 1.70
C VAL A 108 0.77 3.15 1.63
N GLY A 109 -0.17 2.65 2.44
CA GLY A 109 -0.60 1.26 2.43
C GLY A 109 -1.52 0.93 3.59
N TRP A 110 -1.73 -0.36 3.81
CA TRP A 110 -2.61 -0.88 4.85
C TRP A 110 -1.99 -2.12 5.51
N TYR A 111 -2.41 -2.43 6.74
CA TYR A 111 -1.99 -3.62 7.48
C TYR A 111 -3.19 -4.33 8.09
N HIS A 112 -3.04 -5.60 8.41
CA HIS A 112 -4.03 -6.37 9.17
C HIS A 112 -3.38 -7.45 10.04
N SER A 113 -4.15 -8.04 10.95
CA SER A 113 -3.72 -9.15 11.81
C SER A 113 -4.32 -10.48 11.37
N HIS A 114 -3.58 -11.58 11.63
CA HIS A 114 -4.04 -12.96 11.51
C HIS A 114 -3.86 -13.70 12.85
N PRO A 115 -4.78 -13.57 13.82
CA PRO A 115 -4.62 -14.17 15.14
C PRO A 115 -4.59 -15.70 15.07
N GLY A 116 -3.53 -16.32 15.56
CA GLY A 116 -3.41 -17.78 15.60
C GLY A 116 -3.04 -18.44 14.26
N PHE A 117 -2.81 -17.65 13.21
CA PHE A 117 -2.29 -18.11 11.93
C PHE A 117 -0.95 -17.44 11.64
N GLY A 118 -0.12 -18.05 10.78
CA GLY A 118 1.10 -17.40 10.28
C GLY A 118 0.81 -16.19 9.40
N CYS A 119 1.86 -15.55 8.89
CA CYS A 119 1.71 -14.42 7.95
C CYS A 119 1.54 -14.93 6.52
N TRP A 120 0.32 -14.84 5.98
CA TRP A 120 0.00 -15.19 4.59
C TRP A 120 -1.08 -14.26 4.05
N MET A 121 -1.23 -14.18 2.73
CA MET A 121 -2.27 -13.37 2.09
C MET A 121 -3.42 -14.27 1.63
N SER A 122 -4.60 -14.10 2.22
CA SER A 122 -5.77 -14.88 1.85
C SER A 122 -6.36 -14.44 0.51
N SER A 123 -7.07 -15.34 -0.16
CA SER A 123 -7.74 -15.04 -1.44
C SER A 123 -8.77 -13.91 -1.30
N SER A 124 -9.45 -13.79 -0.15
CA SER A 124 -10.38 -12.69 0.14
C SER A 124 -9.70 -11.33 0.30
N VAL A 125 -8.39 -11.32 0.57
CA VAL A 125 -7.58 -10.11 0.76
C VAL A 125 -6.92 -9.65 -0.54
N LYS A 126 -6.65 -10.57 -1.49
CA LYS A 126 -5.98 -10.30 -2.78
C LYS A 126 -6.71 -9.35 -3.74
N GLY A 127 -7.98 -9.02 -3.49
CA GLY A 127 -8.83 -8.25 -4.40
C GLY A 127 -9.33 -6.91 -3.86
N LYS A 128 -8.72 -6.39 -2.79
CA LYS A 128 -9.04 -5.08 -2.19
C LYS A 128 -7.86 -4.13 -2.36
#